data_AF-C2EWB9-F1
#
_entry.id   AF-C2EWB9-F1
#
_cell.length_a   1.000
_cell.length_b   1.000
_cell.length_c   1.000
_cell.angle_alpha   90.00
_cell.angle_beta   90.00
_cell.angle_gamma   90.00
#
_symmetry.space_group_name_H-M   'P 1'
#
loop_
_entity.id
_entity.type
_entity.pdbx_description
1 polymer ?
#
loop_
_entity_poly.entity_id
_entity_poly.type
_entity_poly.pdbx_seq_one_letter_code
_entity_poly.pdbx_strand_id
1 'polypeptide(L)'
;MRLTKEAMKTNLKDKLHELQKKYPQEKLRVLVIKDSDLNFAFTFRRTIGVTTIESNRYNGILYQRITQDRTDFGNPNSLKVELIVNSKYFDVSTVRSLSLIKRYEI
;
A
#
# COMPACT_ATOMS: atom_id res chain seq x y z
N MET A 1 6.25 -5.09 -31.87
CA MET A 1 5.23 -5.07 -30.80
C MET A 1 5.39 -3.76 -30.03
N ARG A 2 4.55 -2.75 -30.29
CA ARG A 2 4.64 -1.45 -29.61
C ARG A 2 4.01 -1.59 -28.22
N LEU A 3 4.84 -1.64 -27.18
CA LEU A 3 4.37 -1.34 -25.83
C LEU A 3 3.87 0.11 -25.87
N THR A 4 2.56 0.30 -25.74
CA THR A 4 2.00 1.64 -25.62
C THR A 4 2.67 2.33 -24.43
N LYS A 5 3.01 3.61 -24.60
CA LYS A 5 3.52 4.51 -23.54
C LYS A 5 2.49 4.75 -22.41
N GLU A 6 1.47 3.89 -22.30
CA GLU A 6 0.30 3.98 -21.43
C GLU A 6 0.36 3.07 -20.21
N ALA A 7 1.55 2.57 -19.84
CA ALA A 7 1.86 2.48 -18.41
C ALA A 7 2.06 3.91 -17.86
N MET A 8 1.02 4.74 -18.03
CA MET A 8 0.90 6.06 -17.48
C MET A 8 1.11 5.86 -15.99
N LYS A 9 2.17 6.44 -15.42
CA LYS A 9 2.44 6.41 -13.98
C LYS A 9 1.17 6.88 -13.27
N THR A 10 0.27 5.97 -12.88
CA THR A 10 -0.90 6.35 -12.12
C THR A 10 -0.36 6.92 -10.83
N ASN A 11 -0.54 8.23 -10.65
CA ASN A 11 -0.11 8.88 -9.43
C ASN A 11 -0.96 8.30 -8.30
N LEU A 12 -0.38 8.09 -7.13
CA LEU A 12 -1.10 7.56 -5.97
C LEU A 12 -2.30 8.45 -5.62
N LYS A 13 -2.18 9.76 -5.87
CA LYS A 13 -3.27 10.74 -5.74
C LYS A 13 -4.42 10.49 -6.73
N ASP A 14 -4.11 10.18 -7.99
CA ASP A 14 -5.15 9.88 -8.99
C ASP A 14 -5.89 8.61 -8.60
N LYS A 15 -5.16 7.61 -8.09
CA LYS A 15 -5.77 6.36 -7.62
C LYS A 15 -6.63 6.57 -6.38
N LEU A 16 -6.20 7.42 -5.44
CA LEU A 16 -7.01 7.82 -4.30
C LEU A 16 -8.30 8.49 -4.75
N HIS A 17 -8.21 9.44 -5.70
CA HIS A 17 -9.38 10.14 -6.23
C HIS A 17 -10.38 9.21 -6.92
N GLU A 18 -9.88 8.26 -7.73
CA GLU A 18 -10.69 7.21 -8.34
C GLU A 18 -11.43 6.38 -7.27
N LEU A 19 -10.72 5.94 -6.24
CA LEU A 19 -11.29 5.14 -5.15
C LEU A 19 -12.28 5.95 -4.30
N GLN A 20 -11.99 7.21 -4.02
CA GLN A 20 -12.90 8.08 -3.23
C GLN A 20 -14.19 8.36 -4.00
N LYS A 21 -14.14 8.50 -5.33
CA LYS A 21 -15.35 8.59 -6.18
C LYS A 21 -16.17 7.31 -6.14
N LYS A 22 -15.51 6.15 -6.14
CA LYS A 22 -16.18 4.84 -6.11
C LYS A 22 -16.78 4.51 -4.73
N TYR A 23 -16.15 4.99 -3.66
CA TYR A 23 -16.53 4.73 -2.28
C TYR A 23 -16.66 6.05 -1.49
N PRO A 24 -17.61 6.93 -1.84
CA PRO A 24 -17.68 8.30 -1.31
C PRO A 24 -17.91 8.37 0.20
N GLN A 25 -18.57 7.37 0.78
CA GLN A 25 -18.85 7.26 2.22
C GLN A 25 -17.68 6.72 3.03
N GLU A 26 -16.67 6.13 2.39
CA GLU A 26 -15.55 5.51 3.08
C GLU A 26 -14.45 6.53 3.35
N LYS A 27 -13.85 6.46 4.55
CA LYS A 27 -12.67 7.24 4.89
C LYS A 27 -11.42 6.52 4.40
N LEU A 28 -10.89 6.96 3.27
CA LEU A 28 -9.66 6.40 2.69
C LEU A 28 -8.43 7.14 3.20
N ARG A 29 -7.35 6.40 3.48
CA ARG A 29 -6.04 6.93 3.87
C ARG A 29 -4.97 6.40 2.94
N VAL A 30 -3.94 7.22 2.73
CA VAL A 30 -2.78 6.84 1.92
C VAL A 30 -1.60 6.60 2.85
N LEU A 31 -0.96 5.45 2.73
CA LEU A 31 0.28 5.14 3.45
C LEU A 31 1.41 4.93 2.44
N VAL A 32 2.56 5.55 2.69
CA VAL A 32 3.79 5.35 1.90
C VAL A 32 4.92 4.91 2.82
N ILE A 33 5.26 3.63 2.74
CA ILE A 33 6.28 3.01 3.57
C ILE A 33 7.56 2.87 2.74
N LYS A 34 8.62 3.53 3.18
CA LYS A 34 9.97 3.51 2.59
C LYS A 34 10.95 3.00 3.66
N ASP A 35 10.72 1.77 4.09
CA ASP A 35 11.38 1.20 5.26
C ASP A 35 11.89 -0.20 4.91
N SER A 36 13.21 -0.38 4.98
CA SER A 36 13.88 -1.66 4.73
C SER A 36 13.75 -2.65 5.88
N ASP A 37 13.39 -2.18 7.07
CA ASP A 37 13.47 -2.97 8.30
C ASP A 37 12.14 -3.65 8.64
N LEU A 38 11.06 -3.26 7.95
CA LEU A 38 9.77 -3.92 8.06
C LEU A 38 9.70 -5.14 7.14
N ASN A 39 9.24 -6.25 7.70
CA ASN A 39 8.94 -7.46 6.97
C ASN A 39 7.55 -7.35 6.35
N PHE A 40 7.48 -7.51 5.03
CA PHE A 40 6.24 -7.53 4.28
C PHE A 40 6.01 -8.91 3.67
N ALA A 41 4.81 -9.46 3.84
CA ALA A 41 4.38 -10.64 3.10
C ALA A 41 2.97 -10.41 2.53
N PHE A 42 2.84 -10.70 1.24
CA PHE A 42 1.59 -10.58 0.50
C PHE A 42 1.26 -11.91 -0.17
N THR A 43 0.04 -12.38 -0.01
CA THR A 43 -0.43 -13.62 -0.64
C THR A 43 -1.77 -13.36 -1.30
N PHE A 44 -1.85 -13.61 -2.61
CA PHE A 44 -3.05 -13.39 -3.40
C PHE A 44 -3.56 -14.67 -4.03
N ARG A 45 -4.89 -14.80 -4.03
CA ARG A 45 -5.63 -15.73 -4.88
C ARG A 45 -6.74 -14.95 -5.56
N ARG A 46 -6.55 -14.63 -6.85
CA ARG A 46 -7.45 -13.76 -7.63
C ARG A 46 -7.66 -12.42 -6.92
N THR A 47 -8.89 -12.06 -6.59
CA THR A 47 -9.27 -10.82 -5.89
C THR A 47 -9.08 -10.89 -4.38
N ILE A 48 -8.78 -12.07 -3.83
CA ILE A 48 -8.58 -12.27 -2.39
C ILE A 48 -7.09 -12.11 -2.10
N GLY A 49 -6.77 -11.18 -1.20
CA GLY A 49 -5.41 -10.90 -0.78
C GLY A 49 -5.29 -10.88 0.74
N VAL A 50 -4.16 -11.39 1.23
CA VAL A 50 -3.73 -11.19 2.61
C VAL A 50 -2.43 -10.40 2.57
N THR A 51 -2.41 -9.28 3.27
CA THR A 51 -1.22 -8.47 3.49
C THR A 51 -0.84 -8.57 4.96
N THR A 52 0.42 -8.87 5.20
CA THR A 52 1.02 -8.86 6.54
C THR A 52 2.21 -7.92 6.57
N ILE A 53 2.32 -7.16 7.66
CA ILE A 53 3.46 -6.30 7.96
C ILE A 53 3.90 -6.67 9.37
N GLU A 54 5.17 -7.03 9.56
CA GLU A 54 5.68 -7.56 10.83
C GLU A 54 4.82 -8.72 11.36
N SER A 55 4.48 -9.66 10.48
CA SER A 55 3.59 -10.81 10.75
C SER A 55 2.16 -10.49 11.23
N ASN A 56 1.77 -9.20 11.27
CA ASN A 56 0.41 -8.78 11.59
C ASN A 56 -0.43 -8.69 10.32
N ARG A 57 -1.61 -9.28 10.31
CA ARG A 57 -2.55 -9.17 9.18
C ARG A 57 -3.24 -7.82 9.17
N TYR A 58 -3.27 -7.18 8.00
CA TYR A 58 -3.99 -5.93 7.76
C TYR A 58 -5.16 -6.14 6.80
N ASN A 59 -6.31 -5.57 7.16
CA ASN A 59 -7.54 -5.59 6.38
C ASN A 59 -7.82 -4.19 5.79
N GLY A 60 -8.80 -4.11 4.90
CA GLY A 60 -9.23 -2.82 4.33
C GLY A 60 -8.30 -2.23 3.28
N ILE A 61 -7.31 -2.99 2.80
CA ILE A 61 -6.41 -2.53 1.73
C ILE A 61 -7.17 -2.57 0.40
N LEU A 62 -7.41 -1.41 -0.20
CA LEU A 62 -8.13 -1.26 -1.47
C LEU A 62 -7.19 -1.13 -2.67
N TYR A 63 -5.98 -0.63 -2.43
CA TYR A 63 -4.92 -0.55 -3.42
C TYR A 63 -3.58 -0.79 -2.76
N GLN A 64 -2.70 -1.46 -3.50
CA GLN A 64 -1.31 -1.60 -3.13
C GLN A 64 -0.40 -1.50 -4.36
N ARG A 65 0.75 -0.86 -4.17
CA ARG A 65 1.85 -0.86 -5.14
C ARG A 65 3.16 -1.10 -4.40
N ILE A 66 3.88 -2.11 -4.86
CA ILE A 66 5.19 -2.49 -4.31
C ILE A 66 6.22 -2.17 -5.38
N THR A 67 7.20 -1.35 -5.04
CA THR A 67 8.36 -1.07 -5.90
C THR A 67 9.59 -1.54 -5.17
N GLN A 68 10.35 -2.44 -5.78
CA GLN A 68 11.60 -2.93 -5.25
C GLN A 68 12.71 -2.70 -6.27
N ASP A 69 13.76 -1.99 -5.86
CA ASP A 69 14.99 -1.84 -6.61
C ASP A 69 16.08 -2.67 -5.92
N ARG A 70 16.54 -3.73 -6.61
CA ARG A 70 17.56 -4.66 -6.10
C ARG A 70 18.92 -4.45 -6.78
N THR A 71 19.09 -3.34 -7.50
CA THR A 71 20.33 -3.05 -8.23
C THR A 71 21.44 -2.54 -7.32
N ASP A 72 21.09 -1.94 -6.17
CA ASP A 72 22.02 -1.50 -5.12
C ASP A 72 21.63 -2.11 -3.77
N PHE A 73 22.47 -3.01 -3.25
CA PHE A 73 22.28 -3.69 -1.97
C PHE A 73 22.41 -2.76 -0.75
N GLY A 74 23.04 -1.59 -0.90
CA GLY A 74 23.22 -0.60 0.16
C GLY A 74 22.08 0.41 0.28
N ASN A 75 21.11 0.41 -0.64
CA ASN A 75 20.05 1.41 -0.68
C ASN A 75 18.97 1.12 0.38
N PRO A 76 18.82 1.95 1.43
CA PRO A 76 17.79 1.76 2.45
C PRO A 76 16.37 2.04 1.94
N ASN A 77 16.23 2.68 0.78
CA ASN A 77 14.96 2.92 0.10
C ASN A 77 14.72 1.93 -1.06
N SER A 78 15.41 0.79 -1.05
CA SER A 78 15.28 -0.28 -2.06
C SER A 78 13.87 -0.88 -2.10
N LEU A 79 13.08 -0.72 -1.04
CA LEU A 79 11.67 -1.11 -1.00
C LEU A 79 10.78 0.09 -0.71
N LYS A 80 9.75 0.27 -1.55
CA LYS A 80 8.65 1.20 -1.32
C LYS A 80 7.33 0.46 -1.43
N VAL A 81 6.51 0.56 -0.40
CA VAL A 81 5.14 0.04 -0.37
C VAL A 81 4.17 1.21 -0.25
N GLU A 82 3.29 1.36 -1.22
CA GLU A 82 2.24 2.37 -1.25
C GLU A 82 0.90 1.68 -1.08
N LEU A 83 0.10 2.11 -0.10
CA LEU A 83 -1.19 1.54 0.22
C LEU A 83 -2.27 2.63 0.19
N ILE A 84 -3.46 2.28 -0.29
CA ILE A 84 -4.68 3.03 0.00
C ILE A 84 -5.59 2.11 0.79
N VAL A 85 -5.97 2.57 1.98
CA VAL A 85 -6.66 1.74 2.97
C VAL A 85 -7.97 2.39 3.37
N ASN A 86 -8.99 1.56 3.61
CA ASN A 86 -10.21 1.97 4.27
C ASN A 86 -9.97 1.97 5.78
N SER A 87 -10.05 3.15 6.40
CA SER A 87 -9.80 3.36 7.84
C SER A 87 -10.65 2.46 8.72
N LYS A 88 -11.92 2.23 8.36
CA LYS A 88 -12.86 1.44 9.16
C LYS A 88 -12.34 0.03 9.46
N TYR A 89 -11.64 -0.57 8.50
CA TYR A 89 -11.11 -1.93 8.63
C TYR A 89 -9.62 -1.94 8.97
N PHE A 90 -8.85 -0.98 8.45
CA PHE A 90 -7.41 -0.92 8.69
C PHE A 90 -7.09 -0.55 10.13
N ASP A 91 -7.75 0.47 10.68
CA ASP A 91 -7.48 1.00 12.02
C ASP A 91 -7.69 -0.06 13.12
N VAL A 92 -8.59 -1.01 12.89
CA VAL A 92 -8.93 -2.10 13.83
C VAL A 92 -8.29 -3.45 13.49
N SER A 93 -7.44 -3.52 12.45
CA SER A 93 -6.82 -4.78 12.03
C SER A 93 -5.85 -5.35 13.08
N THR A 94 -5.10 -4.48 13.75
CA THR A 94 -4.15 -4.82 14.82
C THR A 94 -3.85 -3.56 15.63
N VAL A 95 -3.41 -3.71 16.88
CA VAL A 95 -2.92 -2.60 17.72
C VAL A 95 -1.76 -1.83 17.07
N ARG A 96 -1.05 -2.46 16.13
CA ARG A 96 0.05 -1.83 15.37
C ARG A 96 -0.44 -0.86 14.28
N SER A 97 -1.72 -0.89 13.88
CA SER A 97 -2.25 -0.02 12.81
C SER A 97 -2.04 1.46 13.11
N LEU A 98 -2.25 1.89 14.36
CA LEU A 98 -2.02 3.27 14.78
C LEU A 98 -0.56 3.72 14.57
N SER A 99 0.39 2.82 14.82
CA SER A 99 1.82 3.11 14.64
C SER A 99 2.20 3.28 13.17
N LEU A 100 1.62 2.47 12.28
CA LEU A 100 1.83 2.60 10.84
C LEU A 100 1.23 3.88 10.29
N ILE A 101 -0.01 4.20 10.68
CA ILE A 101 -0.67 5.45 10.28
C ILE A 101 0.17 6.65 10.71
N LYS A 102 0.56 6.71 11.99
CA LYS A 102 1.34 7.83 12.53
C LYS A 102 2.67 8.05 11.81
N ARG A 103 3.32 6.97 11.35
CA ARG A 103 4.64 7.05 10.69
C ARG A 103 4.57 7.28 9.19
N TYR A 104 3.57 6.72 8.51
CA TYR A 104 3.61 6.56 7.06
C TYR A 104 2.41 7.16 6.32
N GLU A 105 1.41 7.73 7.02
CA GLU A 105 0.32 8.49 6.39
C GLU A 105 0.85 9.79 5.77
N ILE A 106 0.37 10.13 4.56
CA ILE A 106 0.73 11.34 3.81
C ILE A 106 -0.47 12.15 3.34
#